data_AF-A0A8D8LBI1-F1
#
_entry.id   AF-A0A8D8LBI1-F1
#
_cell.length_a   1.000
_cell.length_b   1.000
_cell.length_c   1.000
_cell.angle_alpha   90.00
_cell.angle_beta   90.00
_cell.angle_gamma   90.00
#
_symmetry.space_group_name_H-M   'P 1'
#
loop_
_entity.id
_entity.type
_entity.pdbx_description
1 polymer ?
#
loop_
_entity_poly.entity_id
_entity_poly.type
_entity_poly.pdbx_seq_one_letter_code
_entity_poly.pdbx_strand_id
1 'polypeptide(L)'
;MVIVPFDYPEQKLLESCSTMLKSYLYKEVMKTPKGDPMPVFVKTSYEKGALVMVCLDEFTRTWLETKVQQVSEKLNIHVKVRPYRDFIKEHKAVFMVSKETKSMMGTDDPREIISLMGIQNPKVNADDIRIISVQNDIKGLTFVVSLDGETLKGIREMNYKVSLGLEKVSIRVPGVRRANVNAEGDTDPSTL
;
A
#
# COMPACT_ATOMS: atom_id res chain seq x y z
N MET A 1 -14.46 -5.14 0.57
CA MET A 1 -14.97 -3.77 0.47
C MET A 1 -14.06 -2.86 1.28
N VAL A 2 -13.99 -1.59 0.91
CA VAL A 2 -13.24 -0.59 1.67
C VAL A 2 -14.09 0.66 1.82
N ILE A 3 -14.12 1.21 3.03
CA ILE A 3 -14.80 2.45 3.39
C ILE A 3 -13.71 3.51 3.57
N VAL A 4 -13.88 4.62 2.86
CA VAL A 4 -12.93 5.74 2.82
C VAL A 4 -13.67 7.07 2.89
N PRO A 5 -13.02 8.19 3.24
CA PRO A 5 -13.62 9.51 3.11
C PRO A 5 -14.03 9.77 1.66
N PHE A 6 -14.99 10.66 1.45
CA PHE A 6 -15.46 10.98 0.10
C PHE A 6 -14.32 11.48 -0.81
N ASP A 7 -13.38 12.24 -0.24
CA ASP A 7 -12.23 12.83 -0.94
C ASP A 7 -10.95 11.99 -0.78
N TYR A 8 -11.09 10.66 -0.68
CA TYR A 8 -9.93 9.77 -0.73
C TYR A 8 -9.34 9.73 -2.15
N PRO A 9 -7.99 9.78 -2.32
CA PRO A 9 -6.95 9.61 -1.30
C PRO A 9 -6.44 10.89 -0.61
N GLU A 10 -6.93 12.07 -0.99
CA GLU A 10 -6.48 13.36 -0.42
C GLU A 10 -6.76 13.45 1.09
N GLN A 11 -7.89 12.88 1.52
CA GLN A 11 -8.20 12.69 2.93
C GLN A 11 -8.21 11.21 3.33
N LYS A 12 -7.67 10.93 4.52
CA LYS A 12 -7.61 9.61 5.16
C LYS A 12 -8.55 9.57 6.36
N LEU A 13 -9.20 8.43 6.59
CA LEU A 13 -9.89 8.20 7.85
C LEU A 13 -8.86 8.18 8.97
N LEU A 14 -9.18 8.87 10.07
CA LEU A 14 -8.46 8.65 11.33
C LEU A 14 -8.86 7.30 11.92
N GLU A 15 -7.96 6.72 12.71
CA GLU A 15 -8.22 5.43 13.39
C GLU A 15 -9.43 5.52 14.35
N SER A 16 -9.61 6.66 15.03
CA SER A 16 -10.78 6.94 15.86
C SER A 16 -12.08 6.94 15.05
N CYS A 17 -12.09 7.56 13.87
CA CYS A 17 -13.23 7.54 12.95
C CYS A 17 -13.51 6.11 12.44
N SER A 18 -12.46 5.36 12.08
CA SER A 18 -12.57 3.95 11.69
C SER A 18 -13.21 3.11 12.81
N THR A 19 -12.80 3.33 14.06
CA THR A 19 -13.37 2.66 15.23
C THR A 19 -14.85 3.00 15.41
N MET A 20 -15.24 4.27 15.28
CA MET A 20 -16.64 4.70 15.35
C MET A 20 -17.50 4.06 14.25
N LEU A 21 -16.99 4.01 13.01
CA LEU A 21 -17.65 3.34 11.89
C LEU A 21 -17.85 1.84 12.15
N LYS A 22 -16.80 1.16 12.63
CA LYS A 22 -16.89 -0.27 13.01
C LYS A 22 -17.96 -0.50 14.07
N SER A 23 -17.98 0.32 15.13
CA SER A 23 -18.97 0.19 16.21
C SER A 23 -20.39 0.44 15.72
N TYR A 24 -20.60 1.40 14.82
CA TYR A 24 -21.90 1.64 14.20
C TYR A 24 -22.36 0.44 13.37
N LEU A 25 -21.51 -0.04 12.44
CA LEU A 25 -21.83 -1.17 11.59
C LEU A 25 -22.10 -2.43 12.41
N TYR A 26 -21.31 -2.68 13.45
CA TYR A 26 -21.54 -3.80 14.37
C TYR A 26 -22.93 -3.74 15.01
N LYS A 27 -23.35 -2.57 15.52
CA LYS A 27 -24.69 -2.38 16.06
C LYS A 27 -25.78 -2.62 15.01
N GLU A 28 -25.55 -2.21 13.76
CA GLU A 28 -26.48 -2.47 12.67
C GLU A 28 -26.59 -3.96 12.32
N VAL A 29 -25.50 -4.73 12.38
CA VAL A 29 -25.55 -6.19 12.23
C VAL A 29 -26.39 -6.81 13.34
N MET A 30 -26.18 -6.40 14.59
CA MET A 30 -26.90 -6.95 15.75
C MET A 30 -28.40 -6.60 15.78
N LYS A 31 -28.86 -5.66 14.96
CA LYS A 31 -30.29 -5.35 14.78
C LYS A 31 -31.00 -6.30 13.81
N THR A 32 -30.28 -7.20 13.15
CA THR A 32 -30.88 -8.16 12.20
C THR A 32 -31.85 -9.08 12.95
N PRO A 33 -33.13 -9.14 12.54
CA PRO A 33 -34.11 -10.01 13.19
C PRO A 33 -33.72 -11.49 13.13
N LYS A 34 -34.17 -12.26 14.12
CA LYS A 34 -33.95 -13.71 14.16
C LYS A 34 -34.70 -14.36 13.00
N GLY A 35 -33.98 -15.12 12.18
CA GLY A 35 -34.53 -15.83 11.01
C GLY A 35 -34.19 -15.16 9.68
N ASP A 36 -33.76 -13.89 9.70
CA ASP A 36 -33.32 -13.20 8.50
C ASP A 36 -31.83 -13.50 8.18
N PRO A 37 -31.42 -13.42 6.91
CA PRO A 37 -30.02 -13.52 6.54
C PRO A 37 -29.18 -12.43 7.22
N MET A 38 -28.17 -12.83 8.01
CA MET A 38 -27.27 -11.90 8.70
C MET A 38 -26.03 -11.63 7.83
N PRO A 39 -25.60 -10.38 7.68
CA PRO A 39 -24.34 -10.07 6.98
C PRO A 39 -23.15 -10.69 7.72
N VAL A 40 -22.26 -11.36 6.98
CA VAL A 40 -21.10 -12.07 7.56
C VAL A 40 -19.79 -11.48 7.04
N PHE A 41 -18.96 -11.02 7.97
CA PHE A 41 -17.63 -10.48 7.68
C PHE A 41 -16.55 -11.45 8.12
N VAL A 42 -15.63 -11.78 7.21
CA VAL A 42 -14.49 -12.67 7.46
C VAL A 42 -13.40 -11.96 8.25
N LYS A 43 -13.12 -10.69 7.89
CA LYS A 43 -12.07 -9.89 8.52
C LYS A 43 -12.41 -8.41 8.40
N THR A 44 -12.00 -7.64 9.42
CA THR A 44 -12.03 -6.18 9.40
C THR A 44 -10.67 -5.65 9.83
N SER A 45 -10.10 -4.71 9.07
CA SER A 45 -8.81 -4.06 9.38
C SER A 45 -8.87 -2.56 9.09
N TYR A 46 -7.93 -1.82 9.67
CA TYR A 46 -7.66 -0.44 9.32
C TYR A 46 -6.26 -0.38 8.70
N GLU A 47 -6.16 0.12 7.47
CA GLU A 47 -4.90 0.23 6.74
C GLU A 47 -4.99 1.40 5.76
N LYS A 48 -3.87 2.10 5.51
CA LYS A 48 -3.78 3.18 4.52
C LYS A 48 -4.87 4.26 4.64
N GLY A 49 -5.26 4.58 5.89
CA GLY A 49 -6.31 5.57 6.15
C GLY A 49 -7.71 5.12 5.74
N ALA A 50 -7.94 3.81 5.69
CA ALA A 50 -9.18 3.21 5.20
C ALA A 50 -9.66 2.07 6.11
N LEU A 51 -10.99 1.88 6.17
CA LEU A 51 -11.59 0.75 6.85
C LEU A 51 -11.85 -0.38 5.85
N VAL A 52 -11.07 -1.45 5.92
CA VAL A 52 -11.18 -2.61 5.04
C VAL A 52 -12.06 -3.67 5.69
N MET A 53 -13.08 -4.12 4.96
CA MET A 53 -14.02 -5.14 5.40
C MET A 53 -14.13 -6.26 4.35
N VAL A 54 -13.76 -7.47 4.73
CA VAL A 54 -13.85 -8.67 3.88
C VAL A 54 -15.23 -9.30 4.10
N CYS A 55 -16.12 -9.08 3.14
CA CYS A 55 -17.46 -9.67 3.10
C CYS A 55 -17.36 -11.14 2.66
N LEU A 56 -18.12 -12.03 3.30
CA LEU A 56 -18.18 -13.45 2.93
C LEU A 56 -18.81 -13.66 1.54
N ASP A 57 -19.89 -12.94 1.27
CA ASP A 57 -20.73 -13.10 0.10
C ASP A 57 -21.22 -11.76 -0.46
N GLU A 58 -21.96 -11.82 -1.57
CA GLU A 58 -22.53 -10.65 -2.24
C GLU A 58 -23.64 -10.00 -1.42
N PHE A 59 -24.43 -10.79 -0.69
CA PHE A 59 -25.44 -10.26 0.23
C PHE A 59 -24.83 -9.29 1.25
N THR A 60 -23.76 -9.70 1.90
CA THR A 60 -23.03 -8.89 2.87
C THR A 60 -22.46 -7.62 2.23
N ARG A 61 -22.01 -7.69 0.97
CA ARG A 61 -21.50 -6.50 0.25
C ARG A 61 -22.62 -5.48 0.03
N THR A 62 -23.74 -5.90 -0.54
CA THR A 62 -24.90 -5.03 -0.80
C THR A 62 -25.45 -4.45 0.50
N TRP A 63 -25.49 -5.26 1.57
CA TRP A 63 -25.87 -4.80 2.90
C TRP A 63 -24.93 -3.68 3.38
N LEU A 64 -23.62 -3.88 3.25
CA LEU A 64 -22.63 -2.89 3.66
C LEU A 64 -22.77 -1.59 2.87
N GLU A 65 -22.93 -1.68 1.55
CA GLU A 65 -23.14 -0.51 0.68
C GLU A 65 -24.35 0.31 1.11
N THR A 66 -25.46 -0.36 1.40
CA THR A 66 -26.69 0.26 1.89
C THR A 66 -26.48 0.95 3.24
N LYS A 67 -25.78 0.30 4.18
CA LYS A 67 -25.55 0.86 5.51
C LYS A 67 -24.57 2.02 5.53
N VAL A 68 -23.56 2.00 4.66
CA VAL A 68 -22.59 3.10 4.53
C VAL A 68 -23.26 4.37 4.00
N GLN A 69 -24.26 4.27 3.12
CA GLN A 69 -25.01 5.46 2.67
C GLN A 69 -25.69 6.20 3.84
N GLN A 70 -26.13 5.46 4.87
CA GLN A 70 -26.78 6.02 6.06
C GLN A 70 -25.80 6.61 7.07
N VAL A 71 -24.48 6.35 6.94
CA VAL A 71 -23.47 6.81 7.89
C VAL A 71 -23.39 8.34 7.96
N SER A 72 -23.48 9.02 6.81
CA SER A 72 -23.38 10.49 6.77
C SER A 72 -24.44 11.14 7.67
N GLU A 73 -25.66 10.62 7.64
CA GLU A 73 -26.78 11.13 8.45
C GLU A 73 -26.66 10.79 9.94
N LYS A 74 -26.10 9.61 10.28
CA LYS A 74 -26.07 9.12 11.66
C LYS A 74 -24.83 9.54 12.44
N LEU A 75 -23.70 9.69 11.77
CA LEU A 75 -22.41 9.98 12.40
C LEU A 75 -21.82 11.32 11.97
N ASN A 76 -22.44 12.04 11.03
CA ASN A 76 -21.87 13.25 10.42
C ASN A 76 -20.47 12.99 9.82
N ILE A 77 -20.28 11.81 9.24
CA ILE A 77 -19.04 11.37 8.58
C ILE A 77 -19.35 11.08 7.11
N HIS A 78 -18.76 11.86 6.20
CA HIS A 78 -18.95 11.65 4.76
C HIS A 78 -17.98 10.61 4.21
N VAL A 79 -18.51 9.40 3.99
CA VAL A 79 -17.74 8.25 3.50
C VAL A 79 -18.39 7.62 2.28
N LYS A 80 -17.56 6.92 1.50
CA LYS A 80 -17.97 6.08 0.38
C LYS A 80 -17.41 4.68 0.57
N VAL A 81 -18.07 3.70 -0.04
CA VAL A 81 -17.65 2.29 -0.02
C VAL A 81 -17.63 1.71 -1.41
N ARG A 82 -16.56 0.97 -1.73
CA ARG A 82 -16.38 0.25 -3.02
C ARG A 82 -15.48 -0.97 -2.82
N PRO A 83 -15.30 -1.80 -3.87
CA PRO A 83 -14.22 -2.77 -3.91
C PRO A 83 -12.85 -2.17 -3.57
N TYR A 84 -12.01 -2.97 -2.90
CA TYR A 84 -10.69 -2.54 -2.42
C TYR A 84 -9.81 -1.94 -3.53
N ARG A 85 -9.80 -2.59 -4.69
CA ARG A 85 -8.95 -2.25 -5.84
C ARG A 85 -9.33 -0.93 -6.50
N ASP A 86 -10.53 -0.42 -6.25
CA ASP A 86 -11.00 0.83 -6.84
C ASP A 86 -10.34 2.04 -6.18
N PHE A 87 -10.02 1.93 -4.89
CA PHE A 87 -9.38 3.00 -4.11
C PHE A 87 -7.91 2.71 -3.82
N ILE A 88 -7.59 1.51 -3.36
CA ILE A 88 -6.23 1.16 -2.97
C ILE A 88 -5.55 0.48 -4.16
N LYS A 89 -4.84 1.28 -4.93
CA LYS A 89 -4.00 0.78 -6.03
C LYS A 89 -2.67 0.30 -5.48
N GLU A 90 -2.42 -0.99 -5.70
CA GLU A 90 -1.17 -1.65 -5.34
C GLU A 90 -0.23 -1.68 -6.55
N HIS A 91 1.00 -1.20 -6.37
CA HIS A 91 2.03 -1.20 -7.39
C HIS A 91 3.10 -2.22 -7.06
N LYS A 92 3.39 -3.13 -8.01
CA LYS A 92 4.47 -4.09 -7.82
C LYS A 92 5.82 -3.41 -7.99
N ALA A 93 6.75 -3.72 -7.11
CA ALA A 93 8.15 -3.32 -7.23
C ALA A 93 9.08 -4.48 -6.87
N VAL A 94 10.27 -4.50 -7.45
CA VAL A 94 11.32 -5.48 -7.20
C VAL A 94 12.48 -4.75 -6.53
N PHE A 95 12.82 -5.23 -5.35
CA PHE A 95 13.97 -4.81 -4.56
C PHE A 95 15.07 -5.84 -4.75
N MET A 96 16.30 -5.39 -4.99
CA MET A 96 17.47 -6.24 -5.17
C MET A 96 18.56 -5.77 -4.21
N VAL A 97 18.78 -6.51 -3.14
CA VAL A 97 19.84 -6.28 -2.17
C VAL A 97 21.02 -7.16 -2.55
N SER A 98 22.20 -6.57 -2.68
CA SER A 98 23.40 -7.30 -3.07
C SER A 98 23.82 -8.30 -1.97
N LYS A 99 24.59 -9.34 -2.35
CA LYS A 99 25.18 -10.27 -1.38
C LYS A 99 26.03 -9.56 -0.33
N GLU A 100 26.79 -8.54 -0.73
CA GLU A 100 27.66 -7.77 0.16
C GLU A 100 26.85 -7.04 1.23
N THR A 101 25.84 -6.29 0.82
CA THR A 101 24.94 -5.56 1.73
C THR A 101 24.20 -6.49 2.66
N LYS A 102 23.68 -7.60 2.13
CA LYS A 102 23.06 -8.66 2.95
C LYS A 102 24.03 -9.16 4.02
N SER A 103 25.30 -9.40 3.65
CA SER A 103 26.32 -9.86 4.60
C SER A 103 26.65 -8.82 5.66
N MET A 104 26.69 -7.53 5.30
CA MET A 104 26.95 -6.43 6.25
C MET A 104 25.80 -6.22 7.22
N MET A 105 24.55 -6.36 6.76
CA MET A 105 23.37 -6.22 7.60
C MET A 105 23.18 -7.40 8.56
N GLY A 106 23.77 -8.56 8.27
CA GLY A 106 23.68 -9.75 9.12
C GLY A 106 22.28 -10.36 9.19
N THR A 107 21.39 -9.98 8.27
CA THR A 107 19.99 -10.45 8.20
C THR A 107 19.62 -10.80 6.77
N ASP A 108 18.81 -11.84 6.62
CA ASP A 108 18.14 -12.22 5.39
C ASP A 108 16.61 -12.01 5.46
N ASP A 109 16.11 -11.44 6.57
CA ASP A 109 14.70 -11.10 6.72
C ASP A 109 14.35 -9.84 5.90
N PRO A 110 13.51 -9.96 4.86
CA PRO A 110 13.12 -8.79 4.07
C PRO A 110 12.33 -7.76 4.89
N ARG A 111 11.67 -8.14 5.99
CA ARG A 111 10.95 -7.17 6.84
C ARG A 111 11.91 -6.25 7.58
N GLU A 112 12.98 -6.79 8.14
CA GLU A 112 14.04 -6.02 8.77
C GLU A 112 14.72 -5.08 7.76
N ILE A 113 15.00 -5.58 6.56
CA ILE A 113 15.57 -4.80 5.46
C ILE A 113 14.65 -3.64 5.06
N ILE A 114 13.35 -3.90 4.89
CA ILE A 114 12.35 -2.87 4.55
C ILE A 114 12.23 -1.83 5.67
N SER A 115 12.28 -2.26 6.93
CA SER A 115 12.24 -1.35 8.09
C SER A 115 13.45 -0.41 8.10
N LEU A 116 14.66 -0.95 7.93
CA LEU A 116 15.89 -0.15 7.84
C LEU A 116 15.88 0.82 6.65
N MET A 117 15.37 0.37 5.51
CA MET A 117 15.14 1.25 4.36
C MET A 117 14.17 2.39 4.71
N GLY A 118 13.06 2.11 5.41
CA GLY A 118 12.11 3.15 5.84
C GLY A 118 12.75 4.22 6.70
N ILE A 119 13.60 3.81 7.65
CA ILE A 119 14.36 4.72 8.53
C ILE A 119 15.26 5.66 7.71
N GLN A 120 15.96 5.13 6.71
CA GLN A 120 16.90 5.91 5.89
C GLN A 120 16.22 6.73 4.78
N ASN A 121 14.96 6.42 4.45
CA ASN A 121 14.22 7.06 3.37
C ASN A 121 12.85 7.52 3.89
N PRO A 122 12.73 8.67 4.57
CA PRO A 122 11.49 9.12 5.22
C PRO A 122 10.27 9.28 4.29
N LYS A 123 10.51 9.34 2.97
CA LYS A 123 9.45 9.37 1.94
C LYS A 123 8.92 7.99 1.55
N VAL A 124 9.45 6.92 2.16
CA VAL A 124 9.05 5.53 1.94
C VAL A 124 8.35 5.04 3.18
N ASN A 125 7.05 4.78 3.05
CA ASN A 125 6.27 4.21 4.14
C ASN A 125 6.50 2.69 4.17
N ALA A 126 7.51 2.27 4.92
CA ALA A 126 7.92 0.87 5.04
C ALA A 126 6.84 -0.04 5.63
N ASP A 127 5.98 0.48 6.50
CA ASP A 127 4.95 -0.30 7.20
C ASP A 127 3.85 -0.78 6.23
N ASP A 128 3.53 0.03 5.23
CA ASP A 128 2.50 -0.28 4.22
C ASP A 128 3.02 -1.14 3.05
N ILE A 129 4.32 -1.49 3.04
CA ILE A 129 4.90 -2.36 2.03
C ILE A 129 4.53 -3.83 2.34
N ARG A 130 3.87 -4.50 1.39
CA ARG A 130 3.56 -5.94 1.51
C ARG A 130 4.53 -6.76 0.69
N ILE A 131 5.25 -7.68 1.33
CA ILE A 131 6.10 -8.66 0.63
C ILE A 131 5.20 -9.66 -0.12
N ILE A 132 5.45 -9.85 -1.41
CA ILE A 132 4.72 -10.78 -2.29
C ILE A 132 5.54 -12.06 -2.49
N SER A 133 6.83 -11.93 -2.75
CA SER A 133 7.74 -13.07 -2.93
C SER A 133 9.15 -12.70 -2.57
N VAL A 134 9.93 -13.70 -2.14
CA VAL A 134 11.32 -13.55 -1.74
C VAL A 134 12.14 -14.62 -2.45
N GLN A 135 13.27 -14.22 -3.00
CA GLN A 135 14.23 -15.10 -3.65
C GLN A 135 15.62 -14.76 -3.11
N ASN A 136 16.27 -15.76 -2.51
CA ASN A 136 17.64 -15.66 -2.02
C ASN A 136 18.52 -16.48 -2.95
N ASP A 137 19.48 -15.84 -3.61
CA ASP A 137 20.39 -16.48 -4.56
C ASP A 137 21.85 -16.03 -4.35
N ILE A 138 22.72 -16.48 -5.24
CA ILE A 138 24.17 -16.18 -5.19
C ILE A 138 24.44 -14.67 -5.35
N LYS A 139 23.56 -13.92 -6.03
CA LYS A 139 23.70 -12.48 -6.28
C LYS A 139 23.21 -11.65 -5.10
N GLY A 140 22.35 -12.20 -4.25
CA GLY A 140 21.88 -11.55 -3.03
C GLY A 140 20.44 -11.92 -2.68
N LEU A 141 19.68 -10.93 -2.20
CA LEU A 141 18.27 -11.08 -1.86
C LEU A 141 17.42 -10.24 -2.79
N THR A 142 16.54 -10.87 -3.54
CA THR A 142 15.55 -10.20 -4.39
C THR A 142 14.16 -10.43 -3.81
N PHE A 143 13.39 -9.37 -3.59
CA PHE A 143 12.01 -9.50 -3.14
C PHE A 143 11.07 -8.61 -3.94
N VAL A 144 9.92 -9.18 -4.27
CA VAL A 144 8.82 -8.48 -4.95
C VAL A 144 7.87 -8.00 -3.87
N VAL A 145 7.49 -6.74 -3.94
CA VAL A 145 6.58 -6.11 -2.97
C VAL A 145 5.43 -5.41 -3.66
N SER A 146 4.37 -5.19 -2.90
CA SER A 146 3.30 -4.24 -3.19
C SER A 146 3.61 -2.93 -2.48
N LEU A 147 3.57 -1.84 -3.24
CA LEU A 147 3.69 -0.46 -2.77
C LEU A 147 2.35 0.24 -2.92
N ASP A 148 2.03 1.15 -2.01
CA ASP A 148 0.98 2.13 -2.25
C ASP A 148 1.46 3.27 -3.17
N GLY A 149 0.54 4.14 -3.55
CA GLY A 149 0.84 5.26 -4.44
C GLY A 149 1.80 6.29 -3.84
N GLU A 150 1.70 6.54 -2.52
CA GLU A 150 2.56 7.49 -1.82
C GLU A 150 4.01 7.00 -1.76
N THR A 151 4.23 5.74 -1.39
CA THR A 151 5.56 5.12 -1.37
C THR A 151 6.16 5.06 -2.76
N LEU A 152 5.36 4.71 -3.78
CA LEU A 152 5.82 4.75 -5.17
C LEU A 152 6.25 6.15 -5.60
N LYS A 153 5.49 7.19 -5.20
CA LYS A 153 5.84 8.59 -5.47
C LYS A 153 7.16 8.95 -4.81
N GLY A 154 7.34 8.61 -3.52
CA GLY A 154 8.60 8.82 -2.81
C GLY A 154 9.79 8.14 -3.49
N ILE A 155 9.63 6.87 -3.91
CA ILE A 155 10.66 6.14 -4.66
C ILE A 155 10.97 6.80 -6.00
N ARG A 156 9.96 7.31 -6.71
CA ARG A 156 10.15 8.02 -7.99
C ARG A 156 10.93 9.31 -7.80
N GLU A 157 10.64 10.09 -6.77
CA GLU A 157 11.37 11.33 -6.43
C GLU A 157 12.86 11.05 -6.12
N MET A 158 13.18 9.84 -5.67
CA MET A 158 14.55 9.37 -5.46
C MET A 158 15.16 8.67 -6.68
N ASN A 159 14.58 8.84 -7.87
CA ASN A 159 15.02 8.21 -9.12
C ASN A 159 15.13 6.69 -9.02
N TYR A 160 14.23 6.05 -8.28
CA TYR A 160 14.19 4.60 -8.07
C TYR A 160 15.46 4.04 -7.41
N LYS A 161 16.18 4.85 -6.64
CA LYS A 161 17.34 4.45 -5.85
C LYS A 161 17.13 4.86 -4.39
N VAL A 162 17.06 3.90 -3.49
CA VAL A 162 16.84 4.13 -2.05
C VAL A 162 18.11 3.85 -1.28
N SER A 163 18.34 4.59 -0.20
CA SER A 163 19.45 4.34 0.72
C SER A 163 19.20 3.07 1.52
N LEU A 164 20.20 2.20 1.63
CA LEU A 164 20.17 1.04 2.53
C LEU A 164 21.57 0.80 3.09
N GLY A 165 21.75 1.00 4.39
CA GLY A 165 23.05 0.90 5.03
C GLY A 165 24.03 1.94 4.47
N LEU A 166 25.05 1.47 3.76
CA LEU A 166 26.10 2.29 3.15
C LEU A 166 25.99 2.41 1.62
N GLU A 167 24.93 1.87 1.01
CA GLU A 167 24.74 1.86 -0.45
C GLU A 167 23.39 2.43 -0.89
N LYS A 168 23.23 2.59 -2.21
CA LYS A 168 21.94 2.87 -2.85
C LYS A 168 21.44 1.66 -3.61
N VAL A 169 20.33 1.11 -3.16
CA VAL A 169 19.65 -0.03 -3.79
C VAL A 169 18.72 0.45 -4.91
N SER A 170 18.84 -0.18 -6.08
CA SER A 170 17.96 0.09 -7.21
C SER A 170 16.65 -0.67 -7.10
N ILE A 171 15.54 0.05 -7.18
CA ILE A 171 14.19 -0.51 -7.23
C ILE A 171 13.74 -0.57 -8.69
N ARG A 172 13.11 -1.68 -9.09
CA ARG A 172 12.50 -1.83 -10.42
C ARG A 172 10.98 -1.87 -10.28
N VAL A 173 10.27 -1.05 -11.04
CA VAL A 173 8.81 -1.05 -11.08
C VAL A 173 8.39 -1.48 -12.50
N PRO A 174 7.68 -2.61 -12.67
CA PRO A 174 7.23 -3.08 -13.98
C PRO A 174 6.39 -2.01 -14.69
N GLY A 175 6.64 -1.81 -15.99
CA GLY A 175 5.90 -0.84 -16.81
C GLY A 175 6.43 0.60 -16.78
N VAL A 176 7.40 0.93 -15.91
CA VAL A 176 8.09 2.23 -15.95
C VAL A 176 9.31 2.12 -16.85
N ARG A 177 9.25 2.71 -18.06
CA ARG A 177 10.46 2.94 -18.87
C ARG A 177 11.30 4.01 -18.18
N ARG A 178 12.55 3.67 -17.81
CA ARG A 178 13.51 4.69 -17.37
C ARG A 178 13.78 5.60 -18.57
N ALA A 179 13.54 6.89 -18.43
CA ALA A 179 14.10 7.85 -19.37
C ALA A 179 15.62 7.77 -19.19
N ASN A 180 16.32 7.30 -20.22
CA ASN A 180 17.78 7.35 -20.26
C ASN A 180 18.18 8.82 -20.29
N VAL A 181 18.54 9.39 -19.15
CA VAL A 181 19.40 10.56 -19.11
C VAL A 181 20.80 10.03 -19.31
N ASN A 182 21.20 9.89 -20.57
CA ASN A 182 22.57 9.77 -21.06
C ASN A 182 22.49 9.91 -22.58
N ALA A 183 22.32 11.14 -23.04
CA ALA A 183 22.60 11.56 -24.40
C ALA A 183 23.28 12.91 -24.27
N GLU A 184 24.60 12.88 -24.06
CA GLU A 184 25.53 13.89 -24.57
C GLU A 184 26.94 13.33 -24.40
N GLY A 185 27.45 12.84 -25.52
CA GLY A 185 28.74 12.20 -25.69
C GLY A 185 28.99 12.02 -27.18
N ASP A 186 29.65 13.03 -27.74
CA ASP A 186 30.41 13.10 -28.99
C ASP A 186 29.73 13.27 -30.37
N THR A 187 30.05 14.43 -30.98
CA THR A 187 30.60 14.68 -32.34
C THR A 187 30.64 16.21 -32.50
N ASP A 188 31.70 16.94 -32.91
CA ASP A 188 32.95 16.67 -33.64
C ASP A 188 33.78 18.00 -33.61
N PRO A 189 35.11 18.03 -33.40
CA PRO A 189 35.92 19.24 -33.57
C PRO A 189 36.45 19.33 -35.00
N SER A 190 35.72 20.00 -35.89
CA SER A 190 36.21 20.34 -37.23
C SER A 190 35.70 21.72 -37.67
N THR A 191 36.40 22.77 -37.26
CA THR A 191 36.40 24.07 -37.97
C THR A 191 37.70 24.81 -37.69
N LEU A 192 38.73 24.50 -38.49
CA LEU A 192 39.63 25.42 -39.22
C LEU A 192 40.75 24.63 -39.88
#